data_AF-A0AAU5HUU6-F1
#
_entry.id   AF-A0AAU5HUU6-F1
#
_cell.length_a   1.000
_cell.length_b   1.000
_cell.length_c   1.000
_cell.angle_alpha   90.00
_cell.angle_beta   90.00
_cell.angle_gamma   90.00
#
_symmetry.space_group_name_H-M   'P 1'
#
loop_
_entity.id
_entity.type
_entity.pdbx_description
1 polymer ?
#
loop_
_entity_poly.entity_id
_entity_poly.type
_entity_poly.pdbx_seq_one_letter_code
_entity_poly.pdbx_strand_id
1 'polypeptide(L)'
;MAMTKEAPGLDVAGAAQDMAGVVTTVDREEPDIVLLNLRNLTSDSFRRLVQLIGAHASIIVLWCHDSVVTIQDALQAKVAGFMDLEILQEDFASVIAMVSRGCAVYLLPRDRLSDISTEYPTSSTSAAISSLTSRENDVLQLLATGMTNKEIGSALHIAENTVKKHVHHAMIKLSASNRVEAALLVSQLDPKR
;
A
#
# COMPACT_ATOMS: atom_id res chain seq x y z
N MET A 1 0.73 17.29 9.49
CA MET A 1 0.26 17.16 10.89
C MET A 1 -1.10 17.81 11.15
N ALA A 2 -1.53 18.85 10.43
CA ALA A 2 -2.84 19.46 10.66
C ALA A 2 -4.02 18.54 10.25
N MET A 3 -3.94 17.89 9.09
CA MET A 3 -5.05 17.10 8.54
C MET A 3 -5.35 15.79 9.28
N THR A 4 -4.36 15.24 10.00
CA THR A 4 -4.50 13.95 10.70
C THR A 4 -5.17 14.06 12.06
N LYS A 5 -5.27 15.25 12.66
CA LYS A 5 -5.86 15.43 14.01
C LYS A 5 -7.39 15.48 14.03
N GLU A 6 -8.03 15.65 12.89
CA GLU A 6 -9.47 15.92 12.81
C GLU A 6 -10.27 14.84 12.04
N ALA A 7 -9.60 13.77 11.59
CA ALA A 7 -10.28 12.66 10.93
C ALA A 7 -10.67 11.57 11.97
N PRO A 8 -11.97 11.37 12.26
CA PRO A 8 -12.40 10.37 13.24
C PRO A 8 -11.98 8.96 12.80
N GLY A 9 -11.36 8.21 13.71
CA GLY A 9 -10.88 6.84 13.45
C GLY A 9 -9.41 6.73 13.01
N LEU A 10 -8.67 7.85 12.96
CA LEU A 10 -7.24 7.87 12.68
C LEU A 10 -6.46 8.24 13.94
N ASP A 11 -5.52 7.38 14.34
CA ASP A 11 -4.55 7.68 15.39
C ASP A 11 -3.16 7.89 14.77
N VAL A 12 -2.45 8.91 15.24
CA VAL A 12 -1.12 9.25 14.73
C VAL A 12 -0.09 8.53 15.58
N ALA A 13 0.33 7.35 15.13
CA ALA A 13 1.29 6.52 15.84
C ALA A 13 2.71 7.14 15.91
N GLY A 14 3.08 7.98 14.94
CA GLY A 14 4.37 8.65 14.94
C GLY A 14 4.58 9.63 13.79
N ALA A 15 5.70 10.36 13.84
CA ALA A 15 6.12 11.27 12.80
C ALA A 15 7.64 11.29 12.66
N ALA A 16 8.12 11.41 11.43
CA ALA A 16 9.54 11.52 11.10
C ALA A 16 9.76 12.59 10.03
N GLN A 17 10.97 13.15 10.00
CA GLN A 17 11.35 14.22 9.06
C GLN A 17 12.44 13.79 8.05
N ASP A 18 13.01 12.60 8.22
CA ASP A 18 14.03 12.03 7.35
C ASP A 18 13.80 10.53 7.13
N MET A 19 14.50 9.94 6.15
CA MET A 19 14.33 8.52 5.81
C MET A 19 14.67 7.57 6.96
N ALA A 20 15.70 7.86 7.75
CA ALA A 20 16.14 6.97 8.83
C ALA A 20 15.11 6.94 9.97
N GLY A 21 14.55 8.11 10.29
CA GLY A 21 13.47 8.29 11.22
C GLY A 21 12.19 7.60 10.76
N VAL A 22 11.87 7.63 9.47
CA VAL A 22 10.70 6.91 8.93
C VAL A 22 10.85 5.42 9.18
N VAL A 23 11.97 4.81 8.80
CA VAL A 23 12.22 3.37 8.99
C VAL A 23 12.13 3.00 10.47
N THR A 24 12.81 3.76 11.34
CA THR A 24 12.80 3.50 12.79
C THR A 24 11.40 3.63 13.39
N THR A 25 10.60 4.59 12.91
CA THR A 25 9.22 4.80 13.39
C THR A 25 8.30 3.69 12.91
N VAL A 26 8.44 3.25 11.66
CA VAL A 26 7.66 2.13 11.12
C VAL A 26 7.96 0.84 11.87
N ASP A 27 9.23 0.56 12.15
CA ASP A 27 9.64 -0.64 12.89
C ASP A 27 9.15 -0.62 14.34
N ARG A 28 9.13 0.56 14.98
CA ARG A 28 8.74 0.70 16.39
C ARG A 28 7.23 0.74 16.61
N GLU A 29 6.52 1.51 15.79
CA GLU A 29 5.10 1.81 15.98
C GLU A 29 4.18 0.86 15.20
N GLU A 30 4.73 0.06 14.28
CA GLU A 30 3.99 -0.84 13.38
C GLU A 30 2.72 -0.22 12.75
N PRO A 31 2.82 0.96 12.10
CA PRO A 31 1.64 1.66 11.58
C PRO A 31 1.00 0.88 10.43
N ASP A 32 -0.33 0.94 10.32
CA ASP A 32 -1.05 0.36 9.17
C ASP A 32 -0.80 1.14 7.87
N ILE A 33 -0.66 2.47 7.99
CA ILE A 33 -0.54 3.41 6.88
C ILE A 33 0.59 4.40 7.16
N VAL A 34 1.44 4.62 6.15
CA VAL A 34 2.46 5.68 6.15
C VAL A 34 2.07 6.75 5.16
N LEU A 35 1.94 7.99 5.64
CA LEU A 35 1.80 9.18 4.80
C LEU A 35 3.18 9.74 4.47
N LEU A 36 3.55 9.72 3.19
CA LEU A 36 4.87 10.13 2.72
C LEU A 36 4.78 11.39 1.87
N ASN A 37 5.41 12.48 2.32
CA ASN A 37 5.51 13.71 1.55
C ASN A 37 6.75 13.67 0.63
N LEU A 38 6.55 13.88 -0.67
CA LEU A 38 7.60 13.79 -1.69
C LEU A 38 8.45 15.05 -1.87
N ARG A 39 8.06 16.19 -1.29
CA ARG A 39 8.66 17.51 -1.61
C ARG A 39 10.19 17.53 -1.58
N ASN A 40 10.80 16.78 -0.66
CA ASN A 40 12.25 16.75 -0.45
C ASN A 40 12.89 15.37 -0.75
N LEU A 41 12.19 14.50 -1.50
CA LEU A 41 12.70 13.17 -1.86
C LEU A 41 13.11 13.13 -3.33
N THR A 42 14.27 12.52 -3.59
CA THR A 42 14.65 12.11 -4.95
C THR A 42 13.95 10.80 -5.31
N SER A 43 13.80 10.49 -6.60
CA SER A 43 13.19 9.23 -7.06
C SER A 43 13.91 7.99 -6.50
N ASP A 44 15.24 8.01 -6.40
CA ASP A 44 16.02 6.91 -5.80
C ASP A 44 15.74 6.75 -4.31
N SER A 45 15.70 7.86 -3.56
CA SER A 45 15.42 7.87 -2.13
C SER A 45 14.00 7.37 -1.83
N PHE A 46 13.04 7.80 -2.65
CA PHE A 46 11.65 7.34 -2.60
C PHE A 46 11.54 5.83 -2.83
N ARG A 47 12.12 5.31 -3.92
CA ARG A 47 12.09 3.86 -4.23
C ARG A 47 12.71 3.03 -3.12
N ARG A 48 13.87 3.45 -2.61
CA ARG A 48 14.53 2.78 -1.49
C ARG A 48 13.67 2.77 -0.23
N LEU A 49 13.02 3.89 0.08
CA LEU A 49 12.14 3.99 1.24
C LEU A 49 10.94 3.05 1.11
N VAL A 50 10.29 3.02 -0.06
CA VAL A 50 9.17 2.12 -0.33
C VAL A 50 9.56 0.66 -0.17
N GLN A 51 10.74 0.25 -0.65
CA GLN A 51 11.24 -1.11 -0.46
C GLN A 51 11.45 -1.49 1.01
N LEU A 52 11.89 -0.53 1.83
CA LEU A 52 12.15 -0.78 3.25
C LEU A 52 10.87 -0.92 4.06
N ILE A 53 9.82 -0.13 3.77
CA ILE A 53 8.63 -0.03 4.63
C ILE A 53 7.36 -0.64 4.02
N GLY A 54 7.33 -0.88 2.71
CA GLY A 54 6.12 -1.31 1.97
C GLY A 54 5.62 -2.72 2.34
N ALA A 55 6.46 -3.53 3.00
CA ALA A 55 6.04 -4.81 3.58
C ALA A 55 5.34 -4.64 4.95
N HIS A 56 5.59 -3.53 5.64
CA HIS A 56 5.09 -3.27 6.99
C HIS A 56 3.79 -2.46 6.98
N ALA A 57 3.68 -1.48 6.06
CA ALA A 57 2.58 -0.53 6.01
C ALA A 57 2.15 -0.23 4.57
N SER A 58 0.88 0.13 4.40
CA SER A 58 0.39 0.71 3.15
C SER A 58 0.93 2.14 3.00
N ILE A 59 1.61 2.42 1.89
CA ILE A 59 2.20 3.75 1.67
C ILE A 59 1.22 4.61 0.88
N ILE A 60 0.97 5.79 1.40
CA ILE A 60 0.19 6.82 0.73
C ILE A 60 1.09 8.03 0.50
N VAL A 61 1.16 8.44 -0.74
CA VAL A 61 2.03 9.51 -1.19
C VAL A 61 1.25 10.82 -1.22
N LEU A 62 1.80 11.83 -0.57
CA LEU A 62 1.39 13.22 -0.66
C LEU A 62 2.33 13.94 -1.62
N TRP A 63 1.77 14.40 -2.72
CA TRP A 63 2.48 15.04 -3.82
C TRP A 63 2.08 16.52 -3.93
N CYS A 64 2.99 17.36 -4.36
CA CYS A 64 2.66 18.71 -4.83
C CYS A 64 3.36 18.98 -6.15
N HIS A 65 2.92 19.99 -6.89
CA HIS A 65 3.43 20.33 -8.23
C HIS A 65 4.97 20.35 -8.34
N ASP A 66 5.67 20.84 -7.31
CA ASP A 66 7.13 20.97 -7.32
C ASP A 66 7.88 19.69 -6.91
N SER A 67 7.19 18.56 -6.75
CA SER A 67 7.83 17.30 -6.33
C SER A 67 8.63 16.70 -7.49
N VAL A 68 9.87 16.31 -7.19
CA VAL A 68 10.76 15.64 -8.15
C VAL A 68 10.27 14.23 -8.48
N VAL A 69 9.66 13.55 -7.51
CA VAL A 69 9.06 12.22 -7.70
C VAL A 69 7.78 12.37 -8.49
N THR A 70 7.75 11.70 -9.64
CA THR A 70 6.60 11.74 -10.56
C THR A 70 5.50 10.77 -10.13
N ILE A 71 4.31 10.98 -10.67
CA ILE A 71 3.24 9.98 -10.58
C ILE A 71 3.68 8.61 -11.11
N GLN A 72 4.48 8.59 -12.19
CA GLN A 72 4.96 7.35 -12.79
C GLN A 72 5.93 6.62 -11.85
N ASP A 73 6.78 7.35 -11.12
CA ASP A 73 7.61 6.77 -10.07
C ASP A 73 6.76 6.15 -8.95
N ALA A 74 5.69 6.83 -8.53
CA ALA A 74 4.78 6.32 -7.49
C ALA A 74 4.00 5.08 -7.95
N LEU A 75 3.55 5.07 -9.21
CA LEU A 75 2.91 3.91 -9.85
C LEU A 75 3.89 2.73 -9.98
N GLN A 76 5.14 2.97 -10.40
CA GLN A 76 6.17 1.94 -10.50
C GLN A 76 6.56 1.39 -9.12
N ALA A 77 6.59 2.24 -8.09
CA ALA A 77 6.79 1.84 -6.70
C ALA A 77 5.53 1.18 -6.10
N LYS A 78 4.41 1.21 -6.82
CA LYS A 78 3.10 0.65 -6.47
C LYS A 78 2.68 1.05 -5.06
N VAL A 79 2.63 2.35 -4.79
CA VAL A 79 2.08 2.84 -3.53
C VAL A 79 0.57 2.57 -3.45
N ALA A 80 0.04 2.43 -2.24
CA ALA A 80 -1.37 2.17 -2.03
C ALA A 80 -2.22 3.44 -2.23
N GLY A 81 -1.64 4.62 -2.02
CA GLY A 81 -2.32 5.89 -2.26
C GLY A 81 -1.42 6.91 -2.94
N PHE A 82 -2.00 7.77 -3.77
CA PHE A 82 -1.36 8.97 -4.27
C PHE A 82 -2.39 10.10 -4.28
N MET A 83 -2.05 11.22 -3.66
CA MET A 83 -2.91 12.39 -3.62
C MET A 83 -2.13 13.69 -3.55
N ASP A 84 -2.79 14.78 -3.92
CA ASP A 84 -2.25 16.12 -3.75
C ASP A 84 -2.13 16.48 -2.25
N LEU A 85 -1.09 17.21 -1.88
CA LEU A 85 -0.89 17.75 -0.54
C LEU A 85 -1.98 18.75 -0.16
N GLU A 86 -2.63 19.37 -1.14
CA GLU A 86 -3.74 20.32 -0.98
C GLU A 86 -5.12 19.66 -1.09
N ILE A 87 -5.19 18.33 -0.94
CA ILE A 87 -6.45 17.58 -0.96
C ILE A 87 -7.44 18.08 0.10
N LEU A 88 -8.74 18.05 -0.25
CA LEU A 88 -9.82 18.35 0.68
C LEU A 88 -9.89 17.31 1.80
N GLN A 89 -10.31 17.72 3.00
CA GLN A 89 -10.34 16.85 4.18
C GLN A 89 -11.26 15.63 4.01
N GLU A 90 -12.40 15.79 3.32
CA GLU A 90 -13.36 14.72 3.04
C GLU A 90 -12.77 13.66 2.09
N ASP A 91 -12.07 14.10 1.05
CA ASP A 91 -11.39 13.22 0.11
C ASP A 91 -10.21 12.52 0.78
N PHE A 92 -9.45 13.23 1.63
CA PHE A 92 -8.38 12.65 2.43
C PHE A 92 -8.88 11.48 3.29
N ALA A 93 -9.93 11.70 4.10
CA ALA A 93 -10.50 10.67 4.94
C ALA A 93 -10.99 9.46 4.12
N SER A 94 -11.58 9.72 2.96
CA SER A 94 -12.05 8.68 2.04
C SER A 94 -10.90 7.85 1.47
N VAL A 95 -9.80 8.49 1.05
CA VAL A 95 -8.58 7.80 0.59
C VAL A 95 -8.02 6.90 1.69
N ILE A 96 -7.87 7.44 2.90
CA ILE A 96 -7.35 6.65 4.02
C ILE A 96 -8.23 5.43 4.29
N ALA A 97 -9.56 5.60 4.34
CA ALA A 97 -10.50 4.51 4.58
C ALA A 97 -10.50 3.46 3.45
N MET A 98 -10.26 3.86 2.21
CA MET A 98 -10.13 2.94 1.08
C MET A 98 -8.80 2.18 1.13
N VAL A 99 -7.69 2.86 1.43
CA VAL A 99 -6.38 2.22 1.58
C VAL A 99 -6.33 1.28 2.78
N SER A 100 -6.99 1.62 3.89
CA SER A 100 -7.09 0.74 5.06
C SER A 100 -7.86 -0.55 4.76
N ARG A 101 -8.75 -0.52 3.77
CA ARG A 101 -9.47 -1.69 3.22
C ARG A 101 -8.70 -2.39 2.10
N GLY A 102 -7.43 -2.06 1.89
CA GLY A 102 -6.60 -2.68 0.87
C GLY A 102 -6.91 -2.25 -0.56
N CYS A 103 -7.60 -1.12 -0.77
CA CYS A 103 -7.78 -0.55 -2.10
C CYS A 103 -6.58 0.35 -2.46
N ALA A 104 -6.17 0.33 -3.73
CA ALA A 104 -5.23 1.31 -4.25
C ALA A 104 -6.00 2.54 -4.77
N VAL A 105 -5.57 3.75 -4.39
CA VAL A 105 -6.33 4.98 -4.66
C VAL A 105 -5.42 6.07 -5.19
N TYR A 106 -5.71 6.54 -6.39
CA TYR A 106 -4.96 7.61 -7.03
C TYR A 106 -5.90 8.77 -7.32
N LEU A 107 -5.80 9.82 -6.52
CA LEU A 107 -6.52 11.07 -6.74
C LEU A 107 -5.58 12.05 -7.44
N LEU A 108 -5.85 12.27 -8.72
CA LEU A 108 -4.98 13.01 -9.62
C LEU A 108 -5.74 14.18 -10.23
N PRO A 109 -5.06 15.32 -10.45
CA PRO A 109 -5.56 16.37 -11.31
C PRO A 109 -5.95 15.80 -12.69
N ARG A 110 -7.09 16.26 -13.23
CA ARG A 110 -7.73 15.70 -14.42
C ARG A 110 -6.84 15.75 -15.67
N ASP A 111 -5.93 16.71 -15.72
CA ASP A 111 -4.92 16.94 -16.76
C ASP A 111 -3.74 15.96 -16.71
N ARG A 112 -3.60 15.17 -15.64
CA ARG A 112 -2.52 14.18 -15.44
C ARG A 112 -2.96 12.73 -15.53
N LEU A 113 -4.24 12.50 -15.81
CA LEU A 113 -4.79 11.15 -16.04
C LEU A 113 -4.18 10.47 -17.27
N SER A 114 -3.72 11.25 -18.26
CA SER A 114 -3.05 10.74 -19.46
C SER A 114 -1.65 10.18 -19.21
N ASP A 115 -1.03 10.53 -18.07
CA ASP A 115 0.32 10.08 -17.71
C ASP A 115 0.30 8.66 -17.09
N ILE A 116 -0.90 8.06 -16.94
CA ILE A 116 -1.09 6.71 -16.41
C ILE A 116 -1.14 5.71 -17.58
N SER A 117 -0.02 5.06 -17.86
CA SER A 117 -0.02 3.85 -18.70
C SER A 117 -0.40 2.63 -17.85
N THR A 118 -1.61 2.11 -18.05
CA THR A 118 -2.09 0.86 -17.41
C THR A 118 -1.51 -0.36 -18.12
N GLU A 119 -0.21 -0.60 -18.00
CA GLU A 119 0.37 -1.91 -18.32
C GLU A 119 0.55 -2.71 -17.03
N TYR A 120 -0.43 -3.55 -16.74
CA TYR A 120 -0.26 -4.66 -15.79
C TYR A 120 0.46 -5.79 -16.53
N PRO A 121 1.60 -6.30 -16.04
CA PRO A 121 2.27 -7.43 -16.67
C PRO A 121 1.39 -8.69 -16.53
N THR A 122 0.86 -9.19 -17.64
CA THR A 122 -0.17 -10.25 -17.70
C THR A 122 0.35 -11.65 -18.08
N SER A 123 1.66 -11.91 -18.15
CA SER A 123 2.16 -13.18 -18.71
C SER A 123 2.91 -14.12 -17.75
N SER A 124 3.27 -13.71 -16.53
CA SER A 124 4.02 -14.53 -15.56
C SER A 124 3.26 -14.90 -14.27
N THR A 125 2.02 -14.43 -14.14
CA THR A 125 1.20 -14.50 -12.91
C THR A 125 0.75 -15.93 -12.52
N SER A 126 0.47 -16.80 -13.51
CA SER A 126 -0.10 -18.14 -13.24
C SER A 126 0.89 -19.09 -12.55
N ALA A 127 2.17 -19.08 -12.97
CA ALA A 127 3.20 -19.92 -12.35
C ALA A 127 3.54 -19.45 -10.93
N ALA A 128 3.58 -18.13 -10.69
CA ALA A 128 3.85 -17.56 -9.39
C ALA A 128 2.75 -17.88 -8.37
N ILE A 129 1.48 -17.82 -8.77
CA ILE A 129 0.34 -18.19 -7.90
C ILE A 129 0.35 -19.68 -7.58
N SER A 130 0.77 -20.52 -8.52
CA SER A 130 0.90 -21.97 -8.31
C SER A 130 1.97 -22.34 -7.27
N SER A 131 2.87 -21.41 -6.94
CA SER A 131 3.91 -21.59 -5.91
C SER A 131 3.46 -21.18 -4.49
N LEU A 132 2.26 -20.58 -4.37
CA LEU A 132 1.68 -20.24 -3.08
C LEU A 132 1.27 -21.51 -2.34
N THR A 133 1.50 -21.51 -1.03
CA THR A 133 0.91 -22.48 -0.12
C THR A 133 -0.59 -22.20 0.01
N SER A 134 -1.36 -23.21 0.47
CA SER A 134 -2.78 -23.03 0.77
C SER A 134 -3.02 -21.87 1.72
N ARG A 135 -2.20 -21.73 2.77
CA ARG A 135 -2.34 -20.63 3.74
C ARG A 135 -2.03 -19.26 3.19
N GLU A 136 -1.02 -19.14 2.33
CA GLU A 136 -0.72 -17.87 1.65
C GLU A 136 -1.87 -17.48 0.70
N ASN A 137 -2.45 -18.45 0.00
CA ASN A 137 -3.61 -18.22 -0.86
C ASN A 137 -4.85 -17.79 -0.04
N ASP A 138 -5.21 -18.52 1.01
CA ASP A 138 -6.33 -18.18 1.91
C ASP A 138 -6.22 -16.75 2.44
N VAL A 139 -5.00 -16.38 2.88
CA VAL A 139 -4.73 -15.03 3.39
C VAL A 139 -4.90 -13.98 2.30
N LEU A 140 -4.35 -14.19 1.10
CA LEU A 140 -4.49 -13.24 -0.01
C LEU A 140 -5.93 -13.11 -0.51
N GLN A 141 -6.73 -14.18 -0.49
CA GLN A 141 -8.15 -14.13 -0.84
C GLN A 141 -8.95 -13.26 0.13
N LEU A 142 -8.75 -13.44 1.44
CA LEU A 142 -9.41 -12.60 2.45
C LEU A 142 -8.89 -11.17 2.43
N LEU A 143 -7.63 -10.97 2.06
CA LEU A 143 -7.07 -9.64 1.86
C LEU A 143 -7.71 -8.93 0.65
N ALA A 144 -8.04 -9.66 -0.41
CA ALA A 144 -8.74 -9.15 -1.59
C ALA A 144 -10.19 -8.72 -1.30
N THR A 145 -10.82 -9.24 -0.25
CA THR A 145 -12.14 -8.76 0.22
C THR A 145 -12.06 -7.53 1.12
N GLY A 146 -10.84 -7.04 1.37
CA GLY A 146 -10.56 -5.84 2.16
C GLY A 146 -10.46 -6.06 3.67
N MET A 147 -10.30 -7.32 4.11
CA MET A 147 -10.09 -7.63 5.53
C MET A 147 -8.70 -7.20 6.01
N THR A 148 -8.65 -6.67 7.22
CA THR A 148 -7.41 -6.34 7.93
C THR A 148 -6.70 -7.61 8.41
N ASN A 149 -5.40 -7.53 8.74
CA ASN A 149 -4.64 -8.70 9.24
C ASN A 149 -5.26 -9.28 10.52
N LYS A 150 -5.83 -8.42 11.36
CA LYS A 150 -6.51 -8.82 12.60
C LYS A 150 -7.79 -9.60 12.31
N GLU A 151 -8.59 -9.14 11.36
CA GLU A 151 -9.81 -9.82 10.93
C GLU A 151 -9.48 -11.15 10.23
N ILE A 152 -8.45 -11.18 9.38
CA ILE A 152 -7.95 -12.39 8.73
C ILE A 152 -7.46 -13.39 9.78
N GLY A 153 -6.70 -12.93 10.78
CA GLY A 153 -6.22 -13.77 11.87
C GLY A 153 -7.36 -14.40 12.65
N SER A 154 -8.41 -13.61 12.92
CA SER A 154 -9.63 -14.08 13.55
C SER A 154 -10.36 -15.11 12.70
N ALA A 155 -10.51 -14.85 11.38
CA ALA A 155 -11.18 -15.76 10.45
C ALA A 155 -10.44 -17.09 10.27
N LEU A 156 -9.10 -17.05 10.18
CA LEU A 156 -8.25 -18.21 9.96
C LEU A 156 -7.78 -18.88 11.26
N HIS A 157 -8.17 -18.35 12.41
CA HIS A 157 -7.77 -18.82 13.75
C HIS A 157 -6.25 -18.86 13.94
N ILE A 158 -5.57 -17.81 13.50
CA ILE A 158 -4.11 -17.62 13.63
C ILE A 158 -3.80 -16.22 14.19
N ALA A 159 -2.62 -16.07 14.78
CA ALA A 159 -2.18 -14.77 15.27
C ALA A 159 -2.01 -13.77 14.10
N GLU A 160 -2.31 -12.48 14.35
CA GLU A 160 -2.14 -11.41 13.38
C GLU A 160 -0.71 -11.37 12.79
N ASN A 161 0.30 -11.56 13.64
CA ASN A 161 1.69 -11.62 13.21
C ASN A 161 1.98 -12.79 12.26
N THR A 162 1.25 -13.90 12.39
CA THR A 162 1.33 -15.04 11.46
C THR A 162 0.71 -14.67 10.11
N VAL A 163 -0.38 -13.89 10.09
CA VAL A 163 -0.95 -13.34 8.85
C VAL A 163 0.06 -12.44 8.15
N LYS A 164 0.70 -11.51 8.88
CA LYS A 164 1.75 -10.63 8.34
C LYS A 164 2.86 -11.44 7.63
N LYS A 165 3.31 -12.53 8.25
CA LYS A 165 4.31 -13.45 7.66
C LYS A 165 3.81 -14.13 6.38
N HIS A 166 2.57 -14.61 6.36
CA HIS A 166 2.00 -15.22 5.16
C HIS A 166 1.86 -14.21 4.02
N VAL A 167 1.38 -12.99 4.29
CA VAL A 167 1.32 -11.91 3.28
C VAL A 167 2.71 -11.62 2.73
N HIS A 168 3.72 -11.48 3.60
CA HIS A 168 5.09 -11.20 3.20
C HIS A 168 5.68 -12.30 2.30
N HIS A 169 5.56 -13.57 2.68
CA HIS A 169 6.04 -14.69 1.86
C HIS A 169 5.29 -14.80 0.53
N ALA A 170 3.97 -14.57 0.54
CA ALA A 170 3.17 -14.58 -0.67
C ALA A 170 3.59 -13.45 -1.63
N MET A 171 3.84 -12.25 -1.12
CA MET A 171 4.35 -11.14 -1.92
C MET A 171 5.69 -11.46 -2.58
N ILE A 172 6.63 -12.07 -1.84
CA ILE A 172 7.92 -12.49 -2.40
C ILE A 172 7.72 -13.48 -3.55
N LYS A 173 6.88 -14.50 -3.35
CA LYS A 173 6.58 -15.52 -4.36
C LYS A 173 5.91 -14.94 -5.61
N LEU A 174 5.01 -13.99 -5.42
CA LEU A 174 4.32 -13.29 -6.50
C LEU A 174 5.16 -12.19 -7.15
N SER A 175 6.34 -11.87 -6.60
CA SER A 175 7.09 -10.67 -6.96
C SER A 175 6.24 -9.40 -6.88
N ALA A 176 5.27 -9.39 -5.96
CA ALA A 176 4.37 -8.27 -5.73
C ALA A 176 5.07 -7.21 -4.88
N SER A 177 4.97 -5.96 -5.29
CA SER A 177 5.65 -4.83 -4.62
C SER A 177 4.85 -4.31 -3.42
N ASN A 178 3.56 -4.63 -3.34
CA ASN A 178 2.72 -4.35 -2.18
C ASN A 178 1.63 -5.42 -1.99
N ARG A 179 0.98 -5.42 -0.82
CA ARG A 179 -0.07 -6.38 -0.47
C ARG A 179 -1.35 -6.27 -1.31
N VAL A 180 -1.69 -5.06 -1.78
CA VAL A 180 -2.87 -4.81 -2.65
C VAL A 180 -2.65 -5.48 -4.00
N GLU A 181 -1.47 -5.33 -4.58
CA GLU A 181 -1.08 -6.04 -5.80
C GLU A 181 -1.13 -7.55 -5.59
N ALA A 182 -0.57 -8.06 -4.49
CA ALA A 182 -0.61 -9.49 -4.19
C ALA A 182 -2.06 -10.03 -4.12
N ALA A 183 -2.98 -9.29 -3.50
CA ALA A 183 -4.40 -9.64 -3.47
C ALA A 183 -5.06 -9.57 -4.84
N LEU A 184 -4.79 -8.53 -5.64
CA LEU A 184 -5.34 -8.39 -6.98
C LEU A 184 -4.89 -9.51 -7.92
N LEU A 185 -3.63 -9.94 -7.82
CA LEU A 185 -3.11 -11.05 -8.63
C LEU A 185 -3.87 -12.36 -8.38
N VAL A 186 -4.30 -12.61 -7.14
CA VAL A 186 -5.12 -13.78 -6.80
C VAL A 186 -6.58 -13.57 -7.23
N SER A 187 -7.14 -12.37 -7.07
CA SER A 187 -8.52 -12.06 -7.47
C SER A 187 -8.76 -12.09 -8.99
N GLN A 188 -7.75 -11.81 -9.82
CA GLN A 188 -7.90 -11.78 -11.28
C GLN A 188 -7.97 -13.17 -11.93
N LEU A 189 -7.67 -14.25 -11.20
CA LEU A 189 -7.62 -15.62 -11.72
C LEU A 189 -8.67 -16.56 -11.13
N ASP A 190 -9.54 -16.07 -10.24
CA ASP A 190 -10.68 -16.83 -9.74
C ASP A 190 -12.01 -16.27 -10.29
N PRO A 191 -12.37 -16.56 -11.55
CA PRO A 191 -13.68 -16.19 -12.12
C PRO A 191 -14.80 -17.12 -11.62
N LYS A 192 -14.65 -17.78 -10.47
CA LYS A 192 -15.66 -18.68 -9.91
C LYS A 192 -16.00 -18.34 -8.46
N ARG A 193 -16.91 -17.38 -8.31
CA ARG A 193 -18.15 -17.60 -7.54
C ARG A 193 -19.33 -16.91 -8.20
#